data_AF-A0A358Y5G3-F1
#
_entry.id   AF-A0A358Y5G3-F1
#
_cell.length_a   1.000
_cell.length_b   1.000
_cell.length_c   1.000
_cell.angle_alpha   90.00
_cell.angle_beta   90.00
_cell.angle_gamma   90.00
#
_symmetry.space_group_name_H-M   'P 1'
#
loop_
_entity.id
_entity.type
_entity.pdbx_description
1 polymer ?
#
loop_
_entity_poly.entity_id
_entity_poly.type
_entity_poly.pdbx_seq_one_letter_code
_entity_poly.pdbx_strand_id
1 'polypeptide(L)'
;MSIENYKWGLEFSMPLLLRKERGDLKLSNLKLQEAELGYEQNKVQIGMKINASLNEWENSALQSTIMAQMAQDSKQLLEAERTMFDNGESSLFLINAREVGYLQAVIKKIETQAKNQKSVLEANFYMNRFVR
;
A
#
# COMPACT_ATOMS: atom_id res chain seq x y z
N MET A 1 -73.45 13.81 -52.40
CA MET A 1 -72.86 14.01 -51.06
C MET A 1 -72.73 12.64 -50.43
N SER A 2 -71.61 12.11 -49.96
CA SER A 2 -70.17 12.35 -50.10
C SER A 2 -69.58 11.03 -49.61
N ILE A 3 -68.74 10.34 -50.40
CA ILE A 3 -68.04 9.16 -49.89
C ILE A 3 -66.96 9.69 -48.95
N GLU A 4 -67.11 9.44 -47.65
CA GLU A 4 -66.09 9.76 -46.66
C GLU A 4 -64.88 8.85 -46.89
N ASN A 5 -63.78 9.49 -47.23
CA ASN A 5 -62.52 8.87 -47.61
C ASN A 5 -61.74 8.54 -46.34
N TYR A 6 -62.09 7.43 -45.68
CA TYR A 6 -61.43 7.02 -44.44
C TYR A 6 -60.11 6.29 -44.76
N LYS A 7 -58.99 7.02 -44.66
CA LYS A 7 -57.64 6.47 -44.81
C LYS A 7 -57.13 5.97 -43.46
N TRP A 8 -57.06 4.65 -43.31
CA TRP A 8 -56.22 4.01 -42.30
C TRP A 8 -54.83 3.79 -42.88
N GLY A 9 -53.83 4.46 -42.31
CA GLY A 9 -52.42 4.25 -42.60
C GLY A 9 -51.72 3.73 -41.36
N LEU A 10 -51.17 2.52 -41.43
CA LEU A 10 -50.22 2.01 -40.44
C LEU A 10 -48.82 2.24 -41.04
N GLU A 11 -48.08 3.17 -40.47
CA GLU A 11 -46.72 3.50 -40.92
C GLU A 11 -45.71 2.58 -40.23
N PHE A 12 -45.24 1.57 -40.94
CA PHE A 12 -44.20 0.66 -40.46
C PHE A 12 -42.84 1.12 -40.97
N SER A 13 -42.08 1.80 -40.11
CA SER A 13 -40.71 2.22 -40.38
C SER A 13 -39.73 1.18 -39.85
N MET A 14 -39.05 0.45 -40.74
CA MET A 14 -37.86 -0.33 -40.39
C MET A 14 -36.62 0.32 -41.02
N PRO A 15 -35.60 0.69 -40.24
CA PRO A 15 -34.39 1.26 -40.79
C PRO A 15 -33.60 0.19 -41.56
N LEU A 16 -33.35 0.42 -42.86
CA LEU A 16 -32.59 -0.45 -43.77
C LEU A 16 -31.09 -0.58 -43.42
N LEU A 17 -30.60 0.09 -42.37
CA LEU A 17 -29.20 0.08 -41.96
C LEU A 17 -29.06 -0.30 -40.48
N LEU A 18 -29.19 -1.60 -40.19
CA LEU A 18 -28.77 -2.23 -38.92
C LEU A 18 -27.26 -2.03 -38.61
N ARG A 19 -26.50 -1.35 -39.48
CA ARG A 19 -25.07 -1.06 -39.31
C ARG A 19 -24.79 -0.20 -38.07
N LYS A 20 -25.65 0.78 -37.75
CA LYS A 20 -25.49 1.60 -36.54
C LYS A 20 -25.69 0.75 -35.28
N GLU A 21 -26.81 0.05 -35.19
CA GLU A 21 -27.12 -0.82 -34.05
C GLU A 21 -26.09 -1.96 -33.86
N ARG A 22 -25.56 -2.55 -34.94
CA ARG A 22 -24.45 -3.53 -34.88
C ARG A 22 -23.15 -2.90 -34.38
N GLY A 23 -22.86 -1.66 -34.77
CA GLY A 23 -21.71 -0.90 -34.29
C GLY A 23 -21.83 -0.58 -32.80
N ASP A 24 -23.01 -0.16 -32.36
CA ASP A 24 -23.32 0.15 -30.96
C ASP A 24 -23.27 -1.10 -30.08
N LEU A 25 -23.77 -2.25 -30.57
CA LEU A 25 -23.67 -3.53 -29.88
C LEU A 25 -22.21 -4.00 -29.76
N LYS A 26 -21.40 -3.83 -30.82
CA LYS A 26 -19.95 -4.12 -30.76
C LYS A 26 -19.22 -3.21 -29.78
N LEU A 27 -19.57 -1.92 -29.74
CA LEU A 27 -19.02 -0.97 -28.78
C LEU A 27 -19.40 -1.33 -27.34
N SER A 28 -20.66 -1.74 -27.11
CA SER A 28 -21.12 -2.19 -25.79
C SER A 28 -20.39 -3.45 -25.33
N ASN A 29 -20.15 -4.40 -26.24
CA ASN A 29 -19.37 -5.61 -25.93
C ASN A 29 -17.91 -5.28 -25.59
N LEU A 30 -17.29 -4.33 -26.31
CA LEU A 30 -15.94 -3.86 -25.99
C LEU A 30 -15.87 -3.18 -24.62
N LYS A 31 -16.87 -2.36 -24.28
CA LYS A 31 -16.96 -1.75 -22.94
C LYS A 31 -17.14 -2.79 -21.83
N LEU A 32 -17.92 -3.84 -22.09
CA LEU A 32 -18.09 -4.94 -21.14
C LEU A 32 -16.77 -5.69 -20.92
N GLN A 33 -16.07 -6.02 -22.01
CA GLN A 33 -14.75 -6.64 -21.94
C GLN A 33 -13.73 -5.75 -21.21
N GLU A 34 -13.74 -4.45 -21.46
CA GLU A 34 -12.90 -3.49 -20.75
C GLU A 34 -13.21 -3.43 -19.26
N ALA A 35 -14.49 -3.48 -18.87
CA ALA A 35 -14.91 -3.54 -17.48
C ALA A 35 -14.48 -4.84 -16.79
N GLU A 36 -14.60 -5.99 -17.47
CA GLU A 36 -14.15 -7.29 -16.96
C GLU A 36 -12.62 -7.33 -16.76
N LEU A 37 -11.87 -6.84 -17.75
CA LEU A 37 -10.41 -6.74 -17.66
C LEU A 37 -9.99 -5.78 -16.54
N GLY A 38 -10.67 -4.63 -16.41
CA GLY A 38 -10.43 -3.68 -15.31
C GLY A 38 -10.74 -4.28 -13.95
N TYR A 39 -11.78 -5.10 -13.84
CA TYR A 39 -12.12 -5.82 -12.61
C TYR A 39 -11.03 -6.83 -12.21
N GLU A 40 -10.60 -7.69 -13.15
CA GLU A 40 -9.52 -8.65 -12.90
C GLU A 40 -8.20 -7.94 -12.57
N GLN A 41 -7.87 -6.86 -13.27
CA GLN A 41 -6.67 -6.07 -12.98
C GLN A 41 -6.71 -5.49 -11.55
N ASN A 42 -7.86 -4.94 -11.12
CA ASN A 42 -8.04 -4.44 -9.76
C ASN A 42 -7.88 -5.55 -8.72
N LYS A 43 -8.42 -6.74 -8.98
CA LYS A 43 -8.30 -7.91 -8.10
C LYS A 43 -6.84 -8.31 -7.92
N VAL A 44 -6.09 -8.43 -9.01
CA VAL A 44 -4.65 -8.74 -8.97
C VAL A 44 -3.88 -7.62 -8.23
N GLN A 45 -4.18 -6.35 -8.52
CA GLN A 45 -3.52 -5.22 -7.87
C GLN A 45 -3.75 -5.19 -6.35
N ILE A 46 -4.94 -5.55 -5.88
CA ILE A 46 -5.23 -5.68 -4.44
C ILE A 46 -4.39 -6.80 -3.83
N GLY A 47 -4.32 -7.97 -4.48
CA GLY A 47 -3.47 -9.08 -4.03
C GLY A 47 -2.00 -8.69 -3.93
N MET A 48 -1.47 -7.96 -4.93
CA MET A 48 -0.10 -7.44 -4.88
C MET A 48 0.11 -6.47 -3.71
N LYS A 49 -0.85 -5.56 -3.44
CA LYS A 49 -0.77 -4.62 -2.32
C LYS A 49 -0.75 -5.32 -0.96
N ILE A 50 -1.56 -6.37 -0.79
CA ILE A 50 -1.56 -7.19 0.43
C ILE A 50 -0.18 -7.82 0.64
N ASN A 51 0.34 -8.51 -0.38
CA ASN A 51 1.66 -9.15 -0.29
C ASN A 51 2.78 -8.13 -0.02
N ALA A 52 2.74 -6.97 -0.68
CA ALA A 52 3.70 -5.89 -0.43
C ALA A 52 3.64 -5.39 1.02
N SER A 53 2.43 -5.18 1.56
CA SER A 53 2.24 -4.73 2.95
C SER A 53 2.71 -5.75 3.99
N LEU A 54 2.52 -7.06 3.73
CA LEU A 54 3.01 -8.13 4.60
C LEU A 54 4.55 -8.18 4.59
N ASN A 55 5.16 -8.12 3.40
CA ASN A 55 6.61 -8.08 3.28
C ASN A 55 7.21 -6.84 3.97
N GLU A 56 6.56 -5.68 3.85
CA GLU A 56 7.01 -4.46 4.54
C GLU A 56 6.90 -4.62 6.05
N TRP A 57 5.81 -5.20 6.55
CA TRP A 57 5.65 -5.50 7.96
C TRP A 57 6.76 -6.43 8.48
N GLU A 58 7.00 -7.57 7.84
CA GLU A 58 8.06 -8.51 8.25
C GLU A 58 9.44 -7.85 8.30
N ASN A 59 9.79 -7.08 7.26
CA ASN A 59 11.05 -6.34 7.21
C ASN A 59 11.14 -5.28 8.32
N SER A 60 10.04 -4.57 8.59
CA SER A 60 10.01 -3.55 9.64
C SER A 60 10.14 -4.15 11.04
N ALA A 61 9.57 -5.34 11.28
CA ALA A 61 9.70 -6.06 12.54
C ALA A 61 11.15 -6.52 12.77
N LEU A 62 11.81 -7.05 11.73
CA LEU A 62 13.21 -7.42 11.78
C LEU A 62 14.12 -6.21 12.05
N GLN A 63 13.90 -5.10 11.33
CA GLN A 63 14.64 -3.85 11.55
C GLN A 63 14.47 -3.32 12.98
N SER A 64 13.25 -3.37 13.52
CA SER A 64 12.98 -2.93 14.89
C SER A 64 13.75 -3.76 15.92
N THR A 65 13.84 -5.07 15.70
CA THR A 65 14.62 -5.99 16.56
C THR A 65 16.12 -5.68 16.50
N ILE A 66 16.67 -5.49 15.31
CA ILE A 66 18.08 -5.14 15.12
C ILE A 66 18.41 -3.80 15.78
N MET A 67 17.56 -2.78 15.61
CA MET A 67 17.79 -1.47 16.21
C MET A 67 17.66 -1.50 17.74
N ALA A 68 16.79 -2.35 18.28
CA ALA A 68 16.71 -2.58 19.72
C ALA A 68 18.01 -3.16 20.28
N GLN A 69 18.59 -4.16 19.58
CA GLN A 69 19.90 -4.72 19.94
C GLN A 69 21.01 -3.67 19.83
N MET A 70 21.05 -2.91 18.73
CA MET A 70 22.06 -1.87 18.51
C MET A 70 22.06 -0.79 19.60
N ALA A 71 20.87 -0.41 20.11
CA ALA A 71 20.75 0.51 21.22
C ALA A 71 21.31 -0.09 22.53
N GLN A 72 21.08 -1.39 22.77
CA GLN A 72 21.64 -2.09 23.92
C GLN A 72 23.16 -2.21 23.82
N ASP A 73 23.70 -2.58 22.66
CA ASP A 73 25.14 -2.69 22.45
C ASP A 73 25.83 -1.33 22.61
N SER A 74 25.21 -0.27 22.08
CA SER A 74 25.73 1.11 22.24
C SER A 74 25.74 1.56 23.69
N LYS A 75 24.75 1.12 24.49
CA LYS A 75 24.73 1.37 25.94
C LYS A 75 25.90 0.68 26.64
N GLN A 76 26.15 -0.59 26.31
CA GLN A 76 27.27 -1.34 26.89
C GLN A 76 28.62 -0.71 26.54
N LEU A 77 28.79 -0.25 25.30
CA LEU A 77 29.99 0.48 24.89
C LEU A 77 30.18 1.79 25.67
N LEU A 78 29.10 2.53 25.93
CA LEU A 78 29.15 3.74 26.76
C LEU A 78 29.55 3.42 28.20
N GLU A 79 29.01 2.35 28.79
CA GLU A 79 29.35 1.91 30.14
C GLU A 79 30.83 1.45 30.25
N ALA A 80 31.33 0.73 29.24
CA ALA A 80 32.73 0.35 29.15
C ALA A 80 33.65 1.58 29.03
N GLU A 81 33.28 2.56 28.21
CA GLU A 81 34.04 3.81 28.05
C GLU A 81 34.08 4.62 29.35
N ARG A 82 32.97 4.68 30.10
CA ARG A 82 32.94 5.32 31.43
C ARG A 82 33.87 4.63 32.41
N THR A 83 33.91 3.29 32.40
CA THR A 83 34.84 2.51 33.23
C THR A 83 36.30 2.79 32.88
N MET A 84 36.63 2.87 31.59
CA MET A 84 37.99 3.23 31.13
C MET A 84 38.38 4.67 31.54
N PHE A 85 37.42 5.60 31.51
CA PHE A 85 37.65 6.97 31.97
C PHE A 85 37.95 7.03 33.47
N ASP A 86 37.21 6.28 34.28
CA ASP A 86 37.44 6.20 35.74
C ASP A 86 38.84 5.62 36.07
N ASN A 87 39.35 4.75 35.20
CA ASN A 87 40.73 4.21 35.29
C ASN A 87 41.81 5.18 34.73
N GLY A 88 41.41 6.33 34.18
CA GLY A 88 42.32 7.31 33.58
C GLY A 88 42.78 6.98 32.15
N GLU A 89 42.17 5.98 31.50
CA GLU A 89 42.56 5.49 30.16
C GLU A 89 41.71 6.11 29.03
N SER A 90 40.66 6.86 29.36
CA SER A 90 39.79 7.55 28.39
C SER A 90 39.69 9.05 28.65
N SER A 91 38.92 9.77 27.82
CA SER A 91 38.72 11.21 27.92
C SER A 91 37.22 11.57 27.94
N LEU A 92 36.91 12.74 28.51
CA LEU A 92 35.55 13.26 28.52
C LEU A 92 34.98 13.41 27.09
N PHE A 93 35.83 13.71 26.12
CA PHE A 93 35.43 13.78 24.71
C PHE A 93 34.97 12.43 24.17
N LEU A 94 35.66 11.34 24.51
CA LEU A 94 35.29 9.99 24.09
C LEU A 94 33.97 9.54 24.73
N ILE A 95 33.77 9.80 26.02
CA ILE A 95 32.48 9.53 26.69
C ILE A 95 31.36 10.28 25.96
N ASN A 96 31.53 11.57 25.70
CA ASN A 96 30.53 12.37 25.00
C ASN A 96 30.23 11.82 23.60
N ALA A 97 31.25 11.41 22.86
CA ALA A 97 31.07 10.81 21.54
C ALA A 97 30.28 9.50 21.61
N ARG A 98 30.57 8.64 22.59
CA ARG A 98 29.82 7.39 22.84
C ARG A 98 28.38 7.66 23.26
N GLU A 99 28.16 8.67 24.09
CA GLU A 99 26.84 9.04 24.59
C GLU A 99 25.94 9.56 23.45
N VAL A 100 26.49 10.40 22.57
CA VAL A 100 25.80 10.82 21.33
C VAL A 100 25.46 9.61 20.46
N GLY A 101 26.41 8.67 20.28
CA GLY A 101 26.17 7.45 19.50
C GLY A 101 25.04 6.58 20.08
N TYR A 102 25.01 6.40 21.41
CA TYR A 102 23.93 5.70 22.10
C TYR A 102 22.58 6.40 21.91
N LEU A 103 22.52 7.72 22.10
CA LEU A 103 21.28 8.48 21.90
C LEU A 103 20.76 8.37 20.46
N GLN A 104 21.64 8.42 19.46
CA GLN A 104 21.27 8.19 18.06
C GLN A 104 20.70 6.78 17.84
N ALA A 105 21.30 5.75 18.45
CA ALA A 105 20.78 4.38 18.36
C ALA A 105 19.40 4.25 19.02
N VAL A 106 19.16 4.91 20.16
CA VAL A 106 17.85 4.95 20.83
C VAL A 106 16.80 5.64 19.96
N ILE A 107 17.13 6.77 19.33
CA ILE A 107 16.22 7.47 18.42
C ILE A 107 15.83 6.55 17.26
N LYS A 108 16.81 5.92 16.60
CA LYS A 108 16.55 4.97 15.49
C LYS A 108 15.70 3.77 15.92
N LYS A 109 15.92 3.25 17.14
CA LYS A 109 15.07 2.20 17.72
C LYS A 109 13.61 2.66 17.81
N ILE A 110 13.35 3.85 18.34
CA ILE A 110 11.99 4.38 18.48
C ILE A 110 11.35 4.61 17.11
N GLU A 111 12.09 5.19 16.16
CA GLU A 111 11.62 5.41 14.79
C GLU A 111 11.22 4.10 14.11
N THR A 112 12.05 3.07 14.20
CA THR A 112 11.77 1.75 13.61
C THR A 112 10.63 1.02 14.31
N GLN A 113 10.46 1.19 15.62
CA GLN A 113 9.30 0.69 16.35
C GLN A 113 8.00 1.36 15.88
N ALA A 114 8.01 2.68 15.71
CA ALA A 114 6.85 3.42 15.18
C ALA A 114 6.54 3.01 13.74
N LYS A 115 7.56 2.83 12.90
CA LYS A 115 7.39 2.32 11.53
C LYS A 115 6.76 0.93 11.53
N ASN A 116 7.25 0.00 12.35
CA ASN A 116 6.69 -1.35 12.45
C ASN A 116 5.21 -1.32 12.86
N GLN A 117 4.84 -0.50 13.85
CA GLN A 117 3.44 -0.33 14.24
C GLN A 117 2.57 0.19 13.09
N LYS A 118 3.08 1.14 12.31
CA LYS A 118 2.39 1.63 11.12
C LYS A 118 2.21 0.53 10.06
N SER A 119 3.25 -0.25 9.76
CA SER A 119 3.19 -1.35 8.79
C SER A 119 2.19 -2.45 9.21
N VAL A 120 2.08 -2.74 10.51
CA VAL A 120 1.04 -3.64 11.05
C VAL A 120 -0.37 -3.11 10.74
N LEU A 121 -0.61 -1.81 10.94
CA LEU A 121 -1.91 -1.20 10.67
C LEU A 121 -2.26 -1.23 9.18
N GLU A 122 -1.29 -0.96 8.32
CA GLU A 122 -1.47 -1.00 6.87
C GLU A 122 -1.79 -2.43 6.37
N ALA A 123 -1.05 -3.44 6.84
CA ALA A 123 -1.31 -4.83 6.51
C ALA A 123 -2.72 -5.27 6.94
N ASN A 124 -3.12 -4.93 8.17
CA ASN A 124 -4.47 -5.21 8.68
C ASN A 124 -5.56 -4.48 7.89
N PHE A 125 -5.31 -3.25 7.44
CA PHE A 125 -6.26 -2.48 6.64
C PHE A 125 -6.52 -3.14 5.29
N TYR A 126 -5.48 -3.52 4.56
CA TYR A 126 -5.63 -4.18 3.26
C TYR A 126 -6.26 -5.57 3.39
N MET A 127 -5.90 -6.33 4.42
CA MET A 127 -6.47 -7.66 4.66
C MET A 127 -7.97 -7.59 5.00
N ASN A 128 -8.40 -6.68 5.87
CA ASN A 128 -9.82 -6.53 6.22
C ASN A 128 -10.68 -6.07 5.05
N ARG A 129 -10.14 -5.22 4.16
CA ARG A 129 -10.85 -4.73 2.97
C ARG A 129 -11.03 -5.79 1.89
N PHE A 130 -10.19 -6.83 1.87
CA PHE A 130 -10.32 -7.92 0.89
C PHE A 130 -11.41 -8.94 1.26
N VAL A 131 -11.72 -9.07 2.56
CA VAL A 131 -12.71 -10.04 3.07
C VAL A 131 -14.15 -9.53 2.95
N ARG A 132 -14.36 -8.22 2.74
CA ARG A 132 -15.69 -7.60 2.48
C ARG A 132 -15.88 -7.30 1.01
#